data_AF-A0A927FRJ3-F1
#
_entry.id   AF-A0A927FRJ3-F1
#
_cell.length_a   1.000
_cell.length_b   1.000
_cell.length_c   1.000
_cell.angle_alpha   90.00
_cell.angle_beta   90.00
_cell.angle_gamma   90.00
#
_symmetry.space_group_name_H-M   'P 1'
#
loop_
_entity.id
_entity.type
_entity.pdbx_description
1 polymer ?
#
loop_
_entity_poly.entity_id
_entity_poly.type
_entity_poly.pdbx_seq_one_letter_code
_entity_poly.pdbx_strand_id
1 'polypeptide(L)'
;MVVTLGILVTLVLAGAVLLVANAMSSTASDGESPWRAFRAGWAARREPSPAVDDEPVDLKLVEFLRVTSDEGEGYLHVDELSEGLQRARDRAARALPSLHRS
;
A
#
# COMPACT_ATOMS: atom_id res chain seq x y z
N MET A 1 1.84 -28.70 13.36
CA MET A 1 2.49 -27.74 14.28
C MET A 1 3.62 -26.95 13.63
N VAL A 2 4.63 -27.59 13.03
CA VAL A 2 5.76 -26.85 12.41
C VAL A 2 5.30 -25.98 11.23
N VAL A 3 4.45 -26.53 10.36
CA VAL A 3 3.90 -25.79 9.20
C VAL A 3 3.04 -24.60 9.66
N THR A 4 2.15 -24.82 10.63
CA THR A 4 1.29 -23.75 11.19
C THR A 4 2.12 -22.65 11.85
N LEU A 5 3.21 -23.02 12.54
CA LEU A 5 4.12 -22.06 13.15
C LEU A 5 4.87 -21.26 12.07
N GLY A 6 5.34 -21.91 11.01
CA GLY A 6 5.99 -21.24 9.88
C GLY A 6 5.10 -20.23 9.15
N ILE A 7 3.82 -20.57 8.96
CA ILE A 7 2.81 -19.66 8.39
C ILE A 7 2.58 -18.46 9.32
N LEU A 8 2.49 -18.70 10.63
CA LEU A 8 2.26 -17.64 11.61
C LEU A 8 3.46 -16.68 11.67
N VAL A 9 4.68 -17.21 11.66
CA VAL A 9 5.92 -16.40 11.63
C VAL A 9 6.01 -15.57 10.34
N THR A 10 5.70 -16.16 9.18
CA THR A 10 5.73 -15.41 7.91
C THR A 10 4.66 -14.32 7.86
N LEU A 11 3.45 -14.57 8.40
CA LEU A 11 2.42 -13.55 8.54
C LEU A 11 2.85 -12.39 9.44
N VAL A 12 3.47 -12.69 10.59
CA VAL A 12 3.98 -11.67 11.50
C VAL A 12 5.08 -10.85 10.83
N LEU A 13 6.01 -11.51 10.13
CA LEU A 13 7.12 -10.85 9.45
C LEU A 13 6.61 -9.94 8.32
N ALA A 14 5.67 -10.42 7.51
CA ALA A 14 5.03 -9.62 6.47
C ALA A 14 4.29 -8.40 7.05
N GLY A 15 3.55 -8.59 8.14
CA GLY A 15 2.87 -7.50 8.85
C GLY A 15 3.85 -6.46 9.40
N ALA A 16 4.97 -6.91 9.97
CA ALA A 16 6.01 -6.01 10.48
C ALA A 16 6.66 -5.19 9.36
N VAL A 17 6.96 -5.80 8.22
CA VAL A 17 7.51 -5.10 7.04
C VAL A 17 6.52 -4.04 6.55
N LEU A 18 5.23 -4.37 6.47
CA LEU A 18 4.18 -3.44 6.06
C LEU A 18 4.08 -2.26 7.03
N LEU A 19 4.20 -2.51 8.33
CA LEU A 19 4.12 -1.50 9.38
C LEU A 19 5.31 -0.54 9.34
N VAL A 20 6.52 -1.07 9.10
CA VAL A 20 7.74 -0.25 8.91
C VAL A 20 7.66 0.58 7.63
N ALA A 21 7.19 -0.01 6.53
CA ALA A 21 6.99 0.72 5.28
C ALA A 21 6.01 1.89 5.47
N ASN A 22 4.89 1.64 6.16
CA ASN A 22 3.88 2.65 6.44
C ASN A 22 4.39 3.76 7.38
N ALA A 23 5.16 3.40 8.42
CA ALA A 23 5.77 4.37 9.33
C ALA A 23 6.82 5.24 8.64
N MET A 24 7.55 4.69 7.66
CA MET A 24 8.49 5.47 6.85
C MET A 24 7.78 6.38 5.84
N SER A 25 6.64 5.98 5.28
CA SER A 25 5.85 6.84 4.37
C SER A 25 5.06 7.92 5.11
N SER A 26 4.66 7.69 6.35
CA SER A 26 3.85 8.62 7.15
C SER A 26 4.64 9.78 7.76
N THR A 27 5.95 9.92 7.48
CA THR A 27 6.75 11.06 7.98
C THR A 27 6.30 12.41 7.39
N ALA A 28 5.41 12.42 6.39
CA ALA A 28 4.86 13.63 5.77
C ALA A 28 3.41 13.99 6.17
N SER A 29 2.68 13.14 6.91
CA SER A 29 1.28 13.38 7.26
C SER A 29 1.10 13.62 8.76
N ASP A 30 0.58 14.78 9.13
CA ASP A 30 0.28 15.19 10.50
C ASP A 30 -0.44 14.11 11.31
N GLY A 31 0.20 13.65 12.39
CA GLY A 31 -0.41 13.21 13.66
C GLY A 31 -1.38 12.02 13.69
N GLU A 32 -1.79 11.42 12.56
CA GLU A 32 -2.77 10.33 12.56
C GLU A 32 -2.15 9.05 13.14
N SER A 33 -2.71 8.54 14.25
CA SER A 33 -2.21 7.31 14.89
C SER A 33 -2.31 6.12 13.91
N PRO A 34 -1.21 5.39 13.64
CA PRO A 34 -1.20 4.24 12.72
C PRO A 34 -2.26 3.18 13.05
N TRP A 35 -2.55 3.03 14.35
CA TRP A 35 -3.59 2.12 14.84
C TRP A 35 -5.01 2.58 14.49
N ARG A 36 -5.27 3.90 14.48
CA ARG A 36 -6.56 4.45 14.03
C ARG A 36 -6.76 4.23 12.53
N ALA A 37 -5.73 4.48 11.72
CA ALA A 37 -5.79 4.26 10.27
C ALA A 37 -6.07 2.78 9.95
N PHE A 38 -5.36 1.86 10.61
CA PHE A 38 -5.61 0.42 10.45
C PHE A 38 -7.03 0.02 10.86
N ARG A 39 -7.50 0.49 12.02
CA ARG A 39 -8.85 0.19 12.51
C ARG A 39 -9.94 0.78 11.61
N ALA A 40 -9.72 1.99 11.09
CA ALA A 40 -10.63 2.62 10.13
C ALA A 40 -10.70 1.80 8.83
N GLY A 41 -9.56 1.35 8.30
CA GLY A 41 -9.52 0.48 7.12
C GLY A 41 -10.17 -0.89 7.34
N TRP A 42 -10.04 -1.48 8.54
CA TRP A 42 -10.75 -2.71 8.88
C TRP A 42 -12.26 -2.46 8.97
N ALA A 43 -12.68 -1.40 9.68
CA ALA A 43 -14.09 -1.04 9.82
C ALA A 43 -14.74 -0.82 8.45
N ALA A 44 -14.07 -0.08 7.56
CA ALA A 44 -14.52 0.16 6.19
C ALA A 44 -14.67 -1.11 5.34
N ARG A 45 -13.91 -2.18 5.62
CA ARG A 45 -14.08 -3.49 4.95
C ARG A 45 -15.27 -4.29 5.49
N ARG A 46 -15.68 -3.99 6.72
CA ARG A 46 -16.71 -4.71 7.46
C ARG A 46 -18.08 -4.05 7.30
N GLU A 47 -18.09 -2.77 6.98
CA GLU A 47 -19.25 -2.09 6.43
C GLU A 47 -19.42 -2.55 4.97
N PRO A 48 -20.61 -3.03 4.56
CA PRO A 48 -20.89 -3.11 3.14
C PRO A 48 -20.71 -1.70 2.57
N SER A 49 -19.89 -1.56 1.53
CA SER A 49 -19.82 -0.30 0.78
C SER A 49 -21.25 0.17 0.59
N PRO A 50 -21.60 1.43 0.94
CA PRO A 50 -22.92 1.94 0.62
C PRO A 50 -23.15 1.60 -0.84
N ALA A 51 -24.21 0.83 -1.11
CA ALA A 51 -24.62 0.55 -2.46
C ALA A 51 -24.84 1.92 -3.06
N VAL A 52 -23.93 2.33 -3.94
CA VAL A 52 -24.12 3.54 -4.71
C VAL A 52 -25.25 3.15 -5.66
N ASP A 53 -26.48 3.51 -5.31
CA ASP A 53 -27.69 3.37 -6.13
C ASP A 53 -27.62 4.31 -7.36
N ASP A 54 -26.43 4.55 -7.90
CA ASP A 54 -26.29 5.17 -9.21
C ASP A 54 -26.52 4.07 -10.24
N GLU A 55 -27.62 4.21 -10.96
CA GLU A 55 -27.89 3.42 -12.15
C GLU A 55 -26.65 3.45 -13.04
N PRO A 56 -26.09 2.29 -13.43
CA PRO A 56 -24.84 2.24 -14.18
C PRO A 56 -25.00 3.06 -15.47
N VAL A 57 -24.31 4.20 -15.53
CA VAL A 57 -24.43 5.11 -16.66
C VAL A 57 -23.70 4.49 -17.83
N ASP A 58 -24.45 4.11 -18.88
CA ASP A 58 -23.91 3.63 -20.15
C ASP A 58 -23.25 4.79 -20.93
N LEU A 59 -22.08 5.21 -20.46
CA LEU A 59 -21.24 6.18 -21.16
C LEU A 59 -20.41 5.46 -22.21
N LYS A 60 -20.33 6.04 -23.40
CA LYS A 60 -19.35 5.59 -24.39
C LYS A 60 -17.97 5.81 -23.82
N LEU A 61 -17.15 4.76 -23.77
CA LEU A 61 -15.78 4.78 -23.22
C LEU A 61 -14.95 5.97 -23.76
N VAL A 62 -15.10 6.31 -25.03
CA VAL A 62 -14.41 7.45 -25.67
C VAL A 62 -14.82 8.80 -25.08
N GLU A 63 -16.07 8.95 -24.67
CA GLU A 63 -16.62 10.16 -24.05
C GLU A 63 -16.20 10.27 -22.59
N PHE A 64 -16.29 9.17 -21.83
CA PHE A 64 -15.77 9.09 -20.47
C PHE A 64 -14.28 9.44 -20.42
N LEU A 65 -13.46 8.79 -21.26
CA LEU A 65 -12.03 9.02 -21.30
C LEU A 65 -11.69 10.45 -21.68
N ARG A 66 -12.46 11.11 -22.57
CA ARG A 66 -12.26 12.53 -22.90
C ARG A 66 -12.57 13.48 -21.75
N VAL A 67 -13.58 13.17 -20.93
CA VAL A 67 -13.98 13.98 -19.78
C VAL A 67 -13.01 13.80 -18.60
N THR A 68 -12.47 12.59 -18.41
CA THR A 68 -11.58 12.28 -17.28
C THR A 68 -10.08 12.41 -17.61
N SER A 69 -9.71 12.74 -18.85
CA SER A 69 -8.30 12.79 -19.27
C SER A 69 -7.59 14.11 -18.98
N ASP A 70 -8.27 15.11 -18.42
CA ASP A 70 -7.67 16.43 -18.21
C ASP A 70 -7.03 16.65 -16.82
N GLU A 71 -6.98 15.65 -15.94
CA GLU A 71 -6.25 15.77 -14.66
C GLU A 71 -5.34 14.57 -14.42
N GLY A 72 -4.15 14.67 -15.01
CA GLY A 72 -3.06 13.70 -14.92
C GLY A 72 -2.31 13.72 -13.59
N GLU A 73 -2.96 13.37 -12.48
CA GLU A 73 -2.27 13.10 -11.18
C GLU A 73 -2.69 11.78 -10.51
N GLY A 74 -3.33 10.86 -11.24
CA GLY A 74 -3.87 9.63 -10.66
C GLY A 74 -2.99 8.39 -10.74
N TYR A 75 -2.03 8.34 -11.67
CA TYR A 75 -1.29 7.13 -11.97
C TYR A 75 0.19 7.30 -11.66
N LEU A 76 0.67 6.51 -10.71
CA LEU A 76 2.08 6.44 -10.36
C LEU A 76 2.87 5.98 -11.59
N HIS A 77 3.72 6.86 -12.10
CA HIS A 77 4.45 6.59 -13.33
C HIS A 77 5.42 5.42 -13.13
N VAL A 78 5.56 4.56 -14.15
CA VAL A 78 6.40 3.35 -14.09
C VAL A 78 7.84 3.69 -13.70
N ASP A 79 8.32 4.85 -14.16
CA ASP A 79 9.65 5.35 -13.86
C ASP A 79 9.78 5.71 -12.37
N GLU A 80 8.79 6.39 -11.78
CA GLU A 80 8.77 6.73 -10.35
C GLU A 80 8.71 5.47 -9.46
N LEU A 81 7.95 4.45 -9.88
CA LEU A 81 7.90 3.16 -9.21
C LEU A 81 9.26 2.46 -9.25
N SER A 82 9.91 2.46 -10.41
CA SER A 82 11.21 1.81 -10.62
C SER A 82 12.28 2.46 -9.74
N GLU A 83 12.30 3.79 -9.65
CA GLU A 83 13.23 4.51 -8.79
C GLU A 83 12.97 4.25 -7.30
N GLY A 84 11.69 4.18 -6.90
CA GLY A 84 11.29 3.82 -5.55
C GLY A 84 11.81 2.44 -5.15
N LEU A 85 11.63 1.45 -6.03
CA LEU A 85 12.15 0.09 -5.88
C LEU A 85 13.68 0.04 -5.82
N GLN A 86 14.36 0.80 -6.70
CA GLN A 86 15.83 0.91 -6.70
C GLN A 86 16.35 1.45 -5.37
N ARG A 87 15.75 2.56 -4.88
CA ARG A 87 16.11 3.20 -3.61
C ARG A 87 15.84 2.29 -2.41
N ALA A 88 14.73 1.54 -2.42
CA ALA A 88 14.41 0.56 -1.38
C ALA A 88 15.43 -0.59 -1.34
N ARG A 89 15.77 -1.14 -2.52
CA ARG A 89 16.79 -2.19 -2.66
C ARG A 89 18.15 -1.74 -2.11
N ASP A 90 18.60 -0.55 -2.49
CA ASP A 90 19.90 -0.04 -2.05
C ASP A 90 19.92 0.26 -0.54
N ARG A 91 18.79 0.64 0.05
CA ARG A 91 18.65 0.83 1.51
C ARG A 91 18.66 -0.51 2.25
N ALA A 92 18.00 -1.55 1.70
CA ALA A 92 18.03 -2.91 2.24
C ALA A 92 19.44 -3.54 2.14
N ALA A 93 20.12 -3.36 1.01
CA ALA A 93 21.49 -3.83 0.82
C ALA A 93 22.47 -3.22 1.83
N ARG A 94 22.30 -1.93 2.15
CA ARG A 94 23.08 -1.24 3.20
C ARG A 94 22.74 -1.69 4.63
N ALA A 95 21.56 -2.27 4.86
CA ALA A 95 21.14 -2.79 6.16
C ALA A 95 21.63 -4.24 6.41
N LEU A 96 21.99 -4.98 5.35
CA LEU A 96 22.51 -6.34 5.41
C LEU A 96 24.01 -6.58 5.75
N PRO A 97 24.90 -5.60 6.06
CA PRO A 97 26.31 -5.90 6.37
C PRO A 97 26.57 -6.68 7.67
N SER A 98 25.57 -6.88 8.54
CA SER A 98 25.79 -7.46 9.88
C SER A 98 25.53 -8.97 10.00
N LEU A 99 25.12 -9.65 8.92
CA LEU A 99 24.80 -11.09 8.96
C LEU A 99 25.95 -12.02 8.52
N HIS A 100 27.16 -11.49 8.28
CA HIS A 100 28.33 -12.27 7.81
C HIS A 100 29.52 -12.25 8.77
N ARG A 101 29.26 -12.20 10.09
CA ARG A 101 30.29 -12.42 11.11
C ARG A 101 29.75 -13.33 12.22
N SER A 102 29.89 -14.63 11.98
CA SER A 102 29.87 -15.70 12.98
C SER A 102 30.76 -16.82 12.48
#